data_AF-A0A6N8EAR1-F1
#
_entry.id   AF-A0A6N8EAR1-F1
#
_cell.length_a   1.000
_cell.length_b   1.000
_cell.length_c   1.000
_cell.angle_alpha   90.00
_cell.angle_beta   90.00
_cell.angle_gamma   90.00
#
_symmetry.space_group_name_H-M   'P 1'
#
loop_
_entity.id
_entity.type
_entity.pdbx_description
1 polymer ?
#
loop_
_entity_poly.entity_id
_entity_poly.type
_entity_poly.pdbx_seq_one_letter_code
_entity_poly.pdbx_strand_id
1 'polypeptide(L)'
;MDNDVFDNDALFVRQLYRDLLWHEGDDEGIAYWTEALGNASMSRDQLVEFFINTEEFQGGVGTLTRLYEGALGRAPDVCGLDYWMAQHADGLNLAISAQVILESDEFAQRQGDLSDDALIDTLTQSMLGREATPDERGQWEQALANGTSTGSLLLTLANSEDYRAQSAETVSLDLFYLGLLNREPDAAGRAYWQEEIADADTPFTFIGSFFMSTEYHDRFLPPTESAALELTGLAPNLDGLSGL
;
A
#
# COMPACT_ATOMS: atom_id res chain seq x y z
N MET A 1 28.80 0.08 -7.15
CA MET A 1 28.03 -0.79 -8.07
C MET A 1 27.03 0.07 -8.81
N ASP A 2 26.59 -0.29 -10.02
CA ASP A 2 25.69 0.54 -10.84
C ASP A 2 24.25 0.64 -10.28
N ASN A 3 23.93 -0.06 -9.19
CA ASN A 3 22.62 -0.10 -8.55
C ASN A 3 22.65 0.26 -7.05
N ASP A 4 23.68 0.98 -6.60
CA ASP A 4 23.85 1.32 -5.19
C ASP A 4 22.93 2.47 -4.78
N VAL A 5 21.69 2.13 -4.40
CA VAL A 5 20.69 3.09 -3.90
C VAL A 5 21.02 3.62 -2.51
N PHE A 6 22.04 3.10 -1.82
CA PHE A 6 22.42 3.54 -0.47
C PHE A 6 23.34 4.76 -0.55
N ASP A 7 24.35 4.71 -1.42
CA ASP A 7 25.35 5.79 -1.55
C ASP A 7 25.05 6.80 -2.66
N ASN A 8 23.93 6.65 -3.39
CA ASN A 8 23.57 7.52 -4.51
C ASN A 8 22.11 8.00 -4.44
N ASP A 9 21.91 9.27 -4.12
CA ASP A 9 20.58 9.89 -4.00
C ASP A 9 19.79 9.86 -5.31
N ALA A 10 20.44 9.98 -6.46
CA ALA A 10 19.74 9.93 -7.74
C ALA A 10 19.26 8.52 -8.09
N LEU A 11 19.98 7.48 -7.66
CA LEU A 11 19.51 6.09 -7.79
C LEU A 11 18.40 5.80 -6.78
N PHE A 12 18.54 6.29 -5.54
CA PHE A 12 17.50 6.21 -4.52
C PHE A 12 16.18 6.82 -4.98
N VAL A 13 16.19 8.05 -5.49
CA VAL A 13 14.98 8.75 -5.97
C VAL A 13 14.32 7.99 -7.12
N ARG A 14 15.09 7.53 -8.12
CA ARG A 14 14.55 6.72 -9.22
C ARG A 14 13.91 5.43 -8.71
N GLN A 15 14.55 4.78 -7.75
CA GLN A 15 14.02 3.57 -7.16
C GLN A 15 12.73 3.83 -6.37
N LEU A 16 12.66 4.96 -5.67
CA LEU A 16 11.48 5.36 -4.93
C LEU A 16 10.26 5.58 -5.82
N TYR A 17 10.43 6.20 -7.00
CA TYR A 17 9.37 6.31 -8.00
C TYR A 17 8.84 4.93 -8.42
N ARG A 18 9.73 3.98 -8.73
CA ARG A 18 9.33 2.61 -9.08
C ARG A 18 8.63 1.88 -7.94
N ASP A 19 9.22 1.93 -6.74
CA ASP A 19 8.76 1.17 -5.59
C ASP A 19 7.46 1.72 -4.98
N LEU A 20 7.19 3.03 -5.08
CA LEU A 20 6.00 3.64 -4.46
C LEU A 20 4.95 4.12 -5.44
N LEU A 21 5.33 4.52 -6.64
CA LEU A 21 4.39 5.08 -7.62
C LEU A 21 4.18 4.15 -8.83
N TRP A 22 4.91 3.03 -8.92
CA TRP A 22 4.79 2.06 -10.00
C TRP A 22 5.10 2.62 -11.39
N HIS A 23 5.87 3.70 -11.47
CA HIS A 23 6.36 4.25 -12.74
C HIS A 23 7.74 4.90 -12.57
N GLU A 24 8.39 5.24 -13.67
CA GLU A 24 9.62 6.03 -13.66
C GLU A 24 9.30 7.50 -13.42
N GLY A 25 10.09 8.17 -12.57
CA GLY A 25 10.02 9.62 -12.42
C GLY A 25 10.54 10.34 -13.66
N ASP A 26 10.03 11.54 -13.90
CA ASP A 26 10.59 12.42 -14.94
C ASP A 26 11.94 13.03 -14.50
N ASP A 27 12.70 13.51 -15.48
CA ASP A 27 14.06 14.03 -15.26
C ASP A 27 14.05 15.24 -14.31
N GLU A 28 13.05 16.12 -14.40
CA GLU A 28 12.91 17.30 -13.53
C GLU A 28 12.62 16.91 -12.09
N GLY A 29 11.68 16.00 -11.85
CA GLY A 29 11.34 15.47 -10.53
C GLY A 29 12.52 14.75 -9.89
N ILE A 30 13.20 13.88 -10.65
CA ILE A 30 14.40 13.20 -10.16
C ILE A 30 15.48 14.21 -9.75
N ALA A 31 15.74 15.23 -10.58
CA ALA A 31 16.72 16.26 -10.28
C ALA A 31 16.37 17.05 -9.02
N TYR A 32 15.10 17.45 -8.87
CA TYR A 32 14.61 18.19 -7.71
C TYR A 32 14.82 17.43 -6.40
N TRP A 33 14.37 16.17 -6.33
CA TRP A 33 14.51 15.38 -5.11
C TRP A 33 15.96 14.99 -4.82
N THR A 34 16.76 14.75 -5.86
CA THR A 34 18.21 14.51 -5.68
C THR A 34 18.90 15.71 -5.04
N GLU A 35 18.57 16.93 -5.48
CA GLU A 35 19.10 18.16 -4.86
C GLU A 35 18.63 18.31 -3.41
N ALA A 36 17.35 18.03 -3.14
CA ALA A 36 16.78 18.12 -1.80
C ALA A 36 17.44 17.17 -0.79
N LEU A 37 17.79 15.95 -1.22
CA LEU A 37 18.56 14.99 -0.42
C LEU A 37 20.02 15.45 -0.25
N GLY A 38 20.67 15.84 -1.35
CA GLY A 38 22.08 16.21 -1.36
C GLY A 38 22.41 17.47 -0.55
N ASN A 39 21.45 18.38 -0.37
CA ASN A 39 21.59 19.58 0.48
C ASN A 39 21.00 19.39 1.90
N ALA A 40 20.52 18.19 2.23
CA ALA A 40 19.89 17.84 3.51
C ALA A 40 18.66 18.70 3.88
N SER A 41 17.96 19.27 2.89
CA SER A 41 16.67 19.93 3.11
C SER A 41 15.53 18.94 3.37
N MET A 42 15.73 17.67 2.97
CA MET A 42 14.83 16.55 3.22
C MET A 42 15.64 15.29 3.52
N SER A 43 15.20 14.48 4.49
CA SER A 43 15.73 13.13 4.70
C SER A 43 15.04 12.14 3.76
N ARG A 44 15.64 10.95 3.57
CA ARG A 44 15.02 9.88 2.78
C ARG A 44 13.66 9.44 3.36
N ASP A 45 13.55 9.34 4.67
CA ASP A 45 12.28 9.02 5.34
C ASP A 45 11.23 10.10 5.08
N GLN A 46 11.60 11.38 5.18
CA GLN A 46 10.70 12.50 4.87
C GLN A 46 10.26 12.50 3.40
N LEU A 47 11.14 12.10 2.49
CA LEU A 47 10.81 12.00 1.07
C LEU A 47 9.79 10.88 0.81
N VAL A 48 9.94 9.73 1.47
CA VAL A 48 8.95 8.67 1.33
C VAL A 48 7.61 9.08 1.94
N GLU A 49 7.64 9.63 3.16
CA GLU A 49 6.45 10.19 3.81
C GLU A 49 5.73 11.18 2.89
N PHE A 50 6.49 12.01 2.18
CA PHE A 50 5.94 12.92 1.17
C PHE A 50 5.26 12.14 0.03
N PHE A 51 5.95 11.15 -0.57
CA PHE A 51 5.44 10.37 -1.70
C PHE A 51 4.13 9.65 -1.38
N ILE A 52 4.06 8.96 -0.23
CA ILE A 52 2.85 8.19 0.15
C ILE A 52 1.65 9.10 0.43
N ASN A 53 1.88 10.38 0.74
CA ASN A 53 0.82 11.35 0.98
C ASN A 53 0.40 12.13 -0.28
N THR A 54 1.03 11.90 -1.44
CA THR A 54 0.65 12.56 -2.70
C THR A 54 -0.71 12.09 -3.23
N GLU A 55 -1.39 12.96 -3.99
CA GLU A 55 -2.61 12.56 -4.70
C GLU A 55 -2.37 11.45 -5.72
N GLU A 56 -1.18 11.38 -6.32
CA GLU A 56 -0.79 10.33 -7.25
C GLU A 56 -0.74 8.96 -6.58
N PHE A 57 0.00 8.86 -5.47
CA PHE A 57 0.04 7.64 -4.67
C PHE A 57 -1.35 7.26 -4.18
N GLN A 58 -2.05 8.23 -3.56
CA GLN A 58 -3.34 7.97 -2.92
C GLN A 58 -4.44 7.66 -3.94
N GLY A 59 -4.39 8.25 -5.14
CA GLY A 59 -5.36 8.04 -6.21
C GLY A 59 -5.11 6.78 -7.03
N GLY A 60 -3.84 6.37 -7.19
CA GLY A 60 -3.44 5.18 -7.93
C GLY A 60 -3.27 3.95 -7.04
N VAL A 61 -2.02 3.63 -6.73
CA VAL A 61 -1.65 2.39 -6.03
C VAL A 61 -2.27 2.27 -4.63
N GLY A 62 -2.42 3.40 -3.92
CA GLY A 62 -3.08 3.46 -2.61
C GLY A 62 -4.56 3.09 -2.72
N THR A 63 -5.27 3.62 -3.72
CA THR A 63 -6.67 3.24 -3.99
C THR A 63 -6.78 1.76 -4.30
N LEU A 64 -5.94 1.26 -5.21
CA LEU A 64 -5.99 -0.15 -5.61
C LEU A 64 -5.76 -1.09 -4.42
N THR A 65 -4.78 -0.78 -3.58
CA THR A 65 -4.52 -1.55 -2.35
C THR A 65 -5.70 -1.51 -1.39
N ARG A 66 -6.35 -0.35 -1.23
CA ARG A 66 -7.61 -0.21 -0.48
C ARG A 66 -8.76 -1.04 -1.04
N LEU A 67 -8.85 -1.21 -2.36
CA LEU A 67 -9.87 -2.10 -2.97
C LEU A 67 -9.66 -3.55 -2.53
N TYR A 68 -8.41 -4.02 -2.55
CA TYR A 68 -8.03 -5.36 -2.12
C TYR A 68 -8.25 -5.57 -0.61
N GLU A 69 -7.81 -4.64 0.23
CA GLU A 69 -8.06 -4.67 1.68
C GLU A 69 -9.55 -4.65 1.99
N GLY A 70 -10.33 -3.77 1.35
CA GLY A 70 -11.75 -3.62 1.64
C GLY A 70 -12.61 -4.81 1.22
N ALA A 71 -12.32 -5.40 0.06
CA ALA A 71 -13.09 -6.52 -0.49
C ALA A 71 -12.59 -7.89 -0.02
N LEU A 72 -11.27 -8.05 0.13
CA LEU A 72 -10.60 -9.33 0.37
C LEU A 72 -9.81 -9.38 1.68
N GLY A 73 -9.62 -8.27 2.40
CA GLY A 73 -8.89 -8.24 3.67
C GLY A 73 -7.43 -8.68 3.57
N ARG A 74 -6.80 -8.46 2.40
CA ARG A 74 -5.39 -8.75 2.14
C ARG A 74 -4.84 -7.80 1.07
N ALA A 75 -3.52 -7.65 1.07
CA ALA A 75 -2.80 -6.94 0.01
C ALA A 75 -3.00 -7.62 -1.36
N PRO A 76 -2.88 -6.88 -2.47
CA PRO A 76 -2.70 -7.49 -3.78
C PRO A 76 -1.38 -8.28 -3.81
N ASP A 77 -1.30 -9.31 -4.65
CA ASP A 77 -0.03 -9.93 -4.99
C ASP A 77 0.79 -9.04 -5.94
N VAL A 78 2.11 -9.22 -5.98
CA VAL A 78 3.02 -8.37 -6.78
C VAL A 78 2.62 -8.37 -8.26
N CYS A 79 2.32 -9.54 -8.83
CA CYS A 79 1.96 -9.65 -10.25
C CYS A 79 0.61 -8.97 -10.55
N GLY A 80 -0.37 -9.13 -9.67
CA GLY A 80 -1.67 -8.50 -9.75
C GLY A 80 -1.56 -6.98 -9.63
N LEU A 81 -0.74 -6.48 -8.71
CA LEU A 81 -0.50 -5.06 -8.55
C LEU A 81 0.17 -4.46 -9.80
N ASP A 82 1.24 -5.08 -10.29
CA ASP A 82 1.92 -4.68 -11.54
C ASP A 82 0.96 -4.62 -12.72
N TYR A 83 0.13 -5.66 -12.88
CA TYR A 83 -0.87 -5.73 -13.94
C TYR A 83 -1.84 -4.56 -13.85
N TRP A 84 -2.47 -4.34 -12.69
CA TRP A 84 -3.47 -3.29 -12.54
C TRP A 84 -2.88 -1.89 -12.67
N MET A 85 -1.67 -1.66 -12.14
CA MET A 85 -1.00 -0.37 -12.28
C MET A 85 -0.61 -0.08 -13.73
N ALA A 86 -0.17 -1.10 -14.49
CA ALA A 86 0.05 -0.94 -15.92
C ALA A 86 -1.25 -0.60 -16.67
N GLN A 87 -2.37 -1.27 -16.36
CA GLN A 87 -3.66 -0.93 -16.97
C GLN A 87 -4.16 0.46 -16.58
N HIS A 88 -3.94 0.87 -15.32
CA HIS A 88 -4.31 2.20 -14.86
C HIS A 88 -3.49 3.30 -15.55
N ALA A 89 -2.19 3.08 -15.75
CA ALA A 89 -1.32 3.97 -16.52
C ALA A 89 -1.77 4.12 -17.99
N ASP A 90 -2.34 3.06 -18.57
CA ASP A 90 -2.97 3.09 -19.91
C ASP A 90 -4.38 3.72 -19.91
N GLY A 91 -4.85 4.23 -18.78
CA GLY A 91 -6.11 4.97 -18.63
C GLY A 91 -7.31 4.12 -18.19
N LEU A 92 -7.10 2.87 -17.77
CA LEU A 92 -8.17 2.07 -17.17
C LEU A 92 -8.65 2.72 -15.86
N ASN A 93 -9.97 2.85 -15.73
CA ASN A 93 -10.59 3.30 -14.49
C ASN A 93 -10.52 2.18 -13.43
N LEU A 94 -10.04 2.49 -12.23
CA LEU A 94 -9.95 1.54 -11.10
C LEU A 94 -11.30 0.94 -10.67
N ALA A 95 -12.43 1.53 -11.06
CA ALA A 95 -13.75 0.92 -10.87
C ALA A 95 -13.89 -0.41 -11.64
N ILE A 96 -13.17 -0.58 -12.75
CA ILE A 96 -13.12 -1.85 -13.48
C ILE A 96 -12.32 -2.89 -12.68
N SER A 97 -11.17 -2.50 -12.12
CA SER A 97 -10.40 -3.38 -11.23
C SER A 97 -11.23 -3.80 -10.02
N ALA A 98 -11.94 -2.86 -9.41
CA ALA A 98 -12.88 -3.10 -8.31
C ALA A 98 -13.99 -4.10 -8.70
N GLN A 99 -14.57 -3.95 -9.89
CA GLN A 99 -15.58 -4.87 -10.40
C GLN A 99 -15.01 -6.29 -10.53
N VAL A 100 -13.81 -6.43 -11.11
CA VAL A 100 -13.14 -7.74 -11.27
C VAL A 100 -12.81 -8.39 -9.92
N ILE A 101 -12.44 -7.60 -8.91
CA ILE A 101 -12.22 -8.11 -7.55
C ILE A 101 -13.53 -8.68 -6.98
N LEU A 102 -14.65 -7.97 -7.11
CA LEU A 102 -15.96 -8.43 -6.61
C LEU A 102 -16.51 -9.64 -7.37
N GLU A 103 -16.16 -9.79 -8.64
CA GLU A 103 -16.54 -10.93 -9.49
C GLU A 103 -15.58 -12.14 -9.35
N SER A 104 -14.53 -12.01 -8.55
CA SER A 104 -13.53 -13.06 -8.41
C SER A 104 -14.05 -14.28 -7.63
N ASP A 105 -13.53 -15.46 -7.98
CA ASP A 105 -13.77 -16.68 -7.21
C ASP A 105 -13.36 -16.53 -5.75
N GLU A 106 -12.34 -15.71 -5.46
CA GLU A 106 -11.90 -15.45 -4.09
C GLU A 106 -12.96 -14.69 -3.29
N PHE A 107 -13.54 -13.62 -3.87
CA PHE A 107 -14.60 -12.88 -3.21
C PHE A 107 -15.82 -13.78 -2.97
N ALA A 108 -16.24 -14.54 -3.98
CA ALA A 108 -17.34 -15.50 -3.86
C ALA A 108 -17.07 -16.59 -2.82
N GLN A 109 -15.83 -17.09 -2.70
CA GLN A 109 -15.46 -18.06 -1.67
C GLN A 109 -15.52 -17.47 -0.25
N ARG A 110 -15.22 -16.18 -0.09
CA ARG A 110 -15.22 -15.50 1.21
C ARG A 110 -16.62 -15.06 1.65
N GLN A 111 -17.40 -14.49 0.74
CA GLN A 111 -18.66 -13.82 1.05
C GLN A 111 -19.89 -14.60 0.57
N GLY A 112 -19.71 -15.55 -0.36
CA GLY A 112 -20.80 -16.20 -1.08
C GLY A 112 -21.35 -15.33 -2.21
N ASP A 113 -22.39 -15.84 -2.87
CA ASP A 113 -23.17 -15.05 -3.84
C ASP A 113 -24.08 -14.08 -3.07
N LEU A 114 -23.77 -12.79 -3.14
CA LEU A 114 -24.54 -11.74 -2.48
C LEU A 114 -25.50 -11.07 -3.46
N SER A 115 -26.69 -10.74 -2.99
CA SER A 115 -27.56 -9.75 -3.64
C SER A 115 -27.00 -8.34 -3.44
N ASP A 116 -27.43 -7.38 -4.25
CA ASP A 116 -26.95 -5.99 -4.19
C ASP A 116 -27.08 -5.36 -2.79
N ASP A 117 -28.20 -5.61 -2.10
CA ASP A 117 -28.46 -5.11 -0.74
C ASP A 117 -27.50 -5.73 0.29
N ALA A 118 -27.26 -7.03 0.19
CA ALA A 118 -26.29 -7.73 1.05
C ALA A 118 -24.86 -7.30 0.74
N LEU A 119 -24.53 -7.02 -0.53
CA LEU A 119 -23.22 -6.52 -0.93
C LEU A 119 -22.95 -5.13 -0.35
N ILE A 120 -23.91 -4.21 -0.39
CA ILE A 120 -23.79 -2.87 0.22
C ILE A 120 -23.44 -3.01 1.70
N ASP A 121 -24.14 -3.88 2.43
CA ASP A 121 -23.88 -4.11 3.86
C ASP A 121 -22.52 -4.72 4.12
N THR A 122 -22.16 -5.77 3.37
CA THR A 122 -20.88 -6.45 3.51
C THR A 122 -19.71 -5.49 3.27
N LEU A 123 -19.77 -4.69 2.20
CA LEU A 123 -18.69 -3.74 1.90
C LEU A 123 -18.62 -2.60 2.92
N THR A 124 -19.77 -2.07 3.34
CA THR A 124 -19.79 -0.99 4.34
C THR A 124 -19.27 -1.49 5.69
N GLN A 125 -19.64 -2.69 6.11
CA GLN A 125 -19.16 -3.30 7.34
C GLN A 125 -17.67 -3.63 7.28
N SER A 126 -17.19 -4.20 6.17
CA SER A 126 -15.77 -4.56 5.98
C SER A 126 -14.88 -3.33 5.98
N MET A 127 -15.31 -2.26 5.30
CA MET A 127 -14.49 -1.08 5.09
C MET A 127 -14.63 -0.08 6.23
N LEU A 128 -15.86 0.27 6.62
CA LEU A 128 -16.11 1.33 7.60
C LEU A 128 -16.40 0.80 9.02
N GLY A 129 -16.40 -0.52 9.22
CA GLY A 129 -16.67 -1.13 10.51
C GLY A 129 -18.10 -0.94 11.03
N ARG A 130 -19.03 -0.51 10.18
CA ARG A 130 -20.43 -0.22 10.53
C ARG A 130 -21.39 -0.66 9.44
N GLU A 131 -22.68 -0.79 9.79
CA GLU A 131 -23.75 -0.95 8.80
C GLU A 131 -23.99 0.35 8.03
N ALA A 132 -24.47 0.22 6.78
CA ALA A 132 -24.96 1.34 6.01
C ALA A 132 -26.25 1.88 6.64
N THR A 133 -26.35 3.21 6.80
CA THR A 133 -27.60 3.82 7.25
C THR A 133 -28.72 3.60 6.20
N PRO A 134 -30.01 3.66 6.58
CA PRO A 134 -31.10 3.49 5.62
C PRO A 134 -31.04 4.46 4.43
N ASP A 135 -30.59 5.69 4.66
CA ASP A 135 -30.44 6.71 3.61
C ASP A 135 -29.27 6.38 2.67
N GLU A 136 -28.10 6.01 3.20
CA GLU A 136 -26.94 5.58 2.40
C GLU A 136 -27.28 4.35 1.55
N ARG A 137 -27.93 3.34 2.16
CA ARG A 137 -28.37 2.14 1.45
C ARG A 137 -29.32 2.48 0.31
N GLY A 138 -30.35 3.29 0.58
CA GLY A 138 -31.33 3.67 -0.44
C GLY A 138 -30.70 4.44 -1.62
N GLN A 139 -29.69 5.28 -1.36
CA GLN A 139 -28.93 5.94 -2.41
C GLN A 139 -28.14 4.96 -3.26
N TRP A 140 -27.48 3.97 -2.64
CA TRP A 140 -26.72 2.96 -3.36
C TRP A 140 -27.61 2.02 -4.16
N GLU A 141 -28.71 1.54 -3.59
CA GLU A 141 -29.71 0.72 -4.31
C GLU A 141 -30.25 1.47 -5.53
N GLN A 142 -30.56 2.76 -5.39
CA GLN A 142 -31.00 3.58 -6.51
C GLN A 142 -29.89 3.76 -7.56
N ALA A 143 -28.64 3.94 -7.15
CA ALA A 143 -27.51 4.07 -8.07
C ALA A 143 -27.29 2.78 -8.88
N LEU A 144 -27.31 1.63 -8.21
CA LEU A 144 -27.17 0.31 -8.86
C LEU A 144 -28.34 0.05 -9.82
N ALA A 145 -29.57 0.36 -9.41
CA ALA A 145 -30.75 0.25 -10.28
C ALA A 145 -30.67 1.16 -11.53
N ASN A 146 -29.91 2.26 -11.45
CA ASN A 146 -29.67 3.18 -12.57
C ASN A 146 -28.42 2.81 -13.41
N GLY A 147 -27.78 1.68 -13.13
CA GLY A 147 -26.67 1.15 -13.93
C GLY A 147 -25.27 1.50 -13.43
N THR A 148 -25.13 2.08 -12.23
CA THR A 148 -23.84 2.16 -11.56
C THR A 148 -23.34 0.74 -11.26
N SER A 149 -22.05 0.49 -11.48
CA SER A 149 -21.45 -0.82 -11.18
C SER A 149 -21.18 -1.00 -9.68
N THR A 150 -21.17 -2.25 -9.20
CA THR A 150 -20.77 -2.54 -7.81
C THR A 150 -19.28 -2.24 -7.58
N GLY A 151 -18.44 -2.34 -8.63
CA GLY A 151 -17.07 -1.84 -8.61
C GLY A 151 -16.98 -0.33 -8.34
N SER A 152 -17.92 0.48 -8.84
CA SER A 152 -17.99 1.92 -8.52
C SER A 152 -18.39 2.18 -7.06
N LEU A 153 -19.25 1.32 -6.48
CA LEU A 153 -19.56 1.35 -5.04
C LEU A 153 -18.30 1.08 -4.22
N LEU A 154 -17.60 -0.03 -4.50
CA LEU A 154 -16.35 -0.38 -3.81
C LEU A 154 -15.30 0.72 -3.94
N LEU A 155 -15.13 1.30 -5.15
CA LEU A 155 -14.22 2.42 -5.38
C LEU A 155 -14.59 3.67 -4.57
N THR A 156 -15.89 3.96 -4.44
CA THR A 156 -16.34 5.11 -3.67
C THR A 156 -16.08 4.92 -2.18
N LEU A 157 -16.36 3.73 -1.64
CA LEU A 157 -16.02 3.39 -0.25
C LEU A 157 -14.50 3.44 -0.04
N ALA A 158 -13.71 2.90 -0.97
CA ALA A 158 -12.25 2.87 -0.90
C ALA A 158 -11.62 4.28 -0.85
N ASN A 159 -12.29 5.26 -1.45
CA ASN A 159 -11.84 6.65 -1.48
C ASN A 159 -12.56 7.58 -0.51
N SER A 160 -13.47 7.05 0.32
CA SER A 160 -14.10 7.81 1.39
C SER A 160 -13.04 8.30 2.38
N GLU A 161 -13.25 9.48 2.95
CA GLU A 161 -12.33 10.07 3.94
C GLU A 161 -12.13 9.13 5.14
N ASP A 162 -13.24 8.59 5.66
CA ASP A 162 -13.23 7.63 6.77
C ASP A 162 -12.38 6.40 6.46
N TYR A 163 -12.58 5.76 5.30
CA TYR A 163 -11.81 4.57 4.98
C TYR A 163 -10.35 4.86 4.66
N ARG A 164 -10.06 5.97 3.98
CA ARG A 164 -8.67 6.39 3.74
C ARG A 164 -7.92 6.61 5.05
N ALA A 165 -8.55 7.26 6.02
CA ALA A 165 -7.97 7.45 7.35
C ALA A 165 -7.80 6.12 8.09
N GLN A 166 -8.82 5.25 8.07
CA GLN A 166 -8.80 3.96 8.77
C GLN A 166 -7.77 2.97 8.18
N SER A 167 -7.58 2.98 6.86
CA SER A 167 -6.72 2.03 6.15
C SER A 167 -5.31 2.55 5.89
N ALA A 168 -5.00 3.82 6.17
CA ALA A 168 -3.73 4.47 5.81
C ALA A 168 -2.50 3.65 6.24
N GLU A 169 -2.48 3.21 7.48
CA GLU A 169 -1.40 2.44 8.10
C GLU A 169 -1.22 1.07 7.45
N THR A 170 -2.32 0.32 7.30
CA THR A 170 -2.31 -1.02 6.69
C THR A 170 -1.91 -0.96 5.22
N VAL A 171 -2.43 0.02 4.48
CA VAL A 171 -2.08 0.23 3.07
C VAL A 171 -0.62 0.59 2.90
N SER A 172 -0.07 1.45 3.77
CA SER A 172 1.35 1.81 3.74
C SER A 172 2.24 0.60 4.05
N LEU A 173 1.85 -0.20 5.04
CA LEU A 173 2.52 -1.46 5.36
C LEU A 173 2.56 -2.41 4.15
N ASP A 174 1.40 -2.68 3.57
CA ASP A 174 1.28 -3.60 2.43
C ASP A 174 2.11 -3.09 1.24
N LEU A 175 2.10 -1.78 0.97
CA LEU A 175 2.89 -1.17 -0.10
C LEU A 175 4.38 -1.09 0.19
N PHE A 176 4.84 -1.09 1.44
CA PHE A 176 6.26 -1.23 1.74
C PHE A 176 6.76 -2.65 1.51
N TYR A 177 5.96 -3.67 1.83
CA TYR A 177 6.29 -5.04 1.42
C TYR A 177 6.36 -5.17 -0.11
N LEU A 178 5.31 -4.73 -0.81
CA LEU A 178 5.21 -4.89 -2.26
C LEU A 178 6.22 -4.04 -3.01
N GLY A 179 6.37 -2.77 -2.62
CA GLY A 179 7.25 -1.81 -3.26
C GLY A 179 8.70 -1.95 -2.83
N LEU A 180 8.96 -1.83 -1.53
CA LEU A 180 10.34 -1.81 -1.01
C LEU A 180 10.94 -3.21 -0.92
N LEU A 181 10.16 -4.28 -0.70
CA LEU A 181 10.72 -5.64 -0.60
C LEU A 181 10.43 -6.50 -1.84
N ASN A 182 9.58 -6.02 -2.77
CA ASN A 182 9.17 -6.75 -3.97
C ASN A 182 8.58 -8.13 -3.64
N ARG A 183 7.79 -8.21 -2.56
CA ARG A 183 7.06 -9.42 -2.17
C ARG A 183 5.81 -9.10 -1.37
N GLU A 184 4.94 -10.08 -1.24
CA GLU A 184 3.79 -9.99 -0.34
C GLU A 184 4.22 -10.02 1.14
N PRO A 185 3.49 -9.32 2.02
CA PRO A 185 3.60 -9.54 3.46
C PRO A 185 3.21 -10.98 3.80
N ASP A 186 4.08 -11.69 4.50
CA ASP A 186 3.71 -12.98 5.07
C ASP A 186 2.83 -12.78 6.32
N ALA A 187 2.07 -13.82 6.70
CA ALA A 187 1.09 -13.71 7.78
C ALA A 187 1.73 -13.33 9.13
N ALA A 188 2.96 -13.78 9.40
CA ALA A 188 3.63 -13.49 10.67
C ALA A 188 4.16 -12.05 10.69
N GLY A 189 4.82 -11.61 9.62
CA GLY A 189 5.30 -10.24 9.46
C GLY A 189 4.15 -9.24 9.48
N ARG A 190 3.04 -9.53 8.79
CA ARG A 190 1.85 -8.66 8.80
C ARG A 190 1.23 -8.55 10.20
N ALA A 191 1.09 -9.67 10.92
CA ALA A 191 0.55 -9.67 12.27
C ALA A 191 1.43 -8.87 13.24
N TYR A 192 2.75 -9.03 13.15
CA TYR A 192 3.69 -8.24 13.96
C TYR A 192 3.49 -6.74 13.75
N TRP A 193 3.51 -6.27 12.50
CA TRP A 193 3.35 -4.84 12.23
C TRP A 193 1.96 -4.32 12.57
N GLN A 194 0.91 -5.14 12.47
CA GLN A 194 -0.42 -4.76 12.92
C GLN A 194 -0.49 -4.58 14.44
N GLU A 195 0.24 -5.37 15.22
CA GLU A 195 0.38 -5.18 16.67
C GLU A 195 1.12 -3.86 16.97
N GLU A 196 2.21 -3.57 16.24
CA GLU A 196 2.96 -2.32 16.38
C GLU A 196 2.13 -1.08 16.00
N ILE A 197 1.35 -1.14 14.91
CA ILE A 197 0.43 -0.08 14.48
C ILE A 197 -0.67 0.17 15.52
N ALA A 198 -1.14 -0.89 16.18
CA ALA A 198 -2.17 -0.78 17.22
C ALA A 198 -1.63 -0.18 18.53
N ASP A 199 -0.31 -0.23 18.75
CA ASP A 199 0.34 0.40 19.89
C ASP A 199 0.54 1.90 19.65
N ALA A 200 -0.35 2.72 20.22
CA ALA A 200 -0.31 4.17 20.09
C ALA A 200 0.95 4.83 20.69
N ASP A 201 1.74 4.09 21.47
CA ASP A 201 3.01 4.56 22.02
C ASP A 201 4.21 4.29 21.08
N THR A 202 4.04 3.52 20.00
CA THR A 202 5.06 3.27 18.98
C THR A 202 4.96 4.31 17.86
N PRO A 203 5.95 5.23 17.70
CA PRO A 203 5.93 6.17 16.58
C PRO A 203 5.98 5.43 15.25
N PHE A 204 5.27 5.95 14.23
CA PHE A 204 5.32 5.49 12.83
C PHE A 204 6.76 5.55 12.29
N THR A 205 7.52 4.50 12.55
CA THR A 205 8.96 4.39 12.26
C THR A 205 9.28 3.03 11.64
N PHE A 206 8.27 2.31 11.13
CA PHE A 206 8.53 1.06 10.42
C PHE A 206 9.18 1.31 9.07
N ILE A 207 8.94 2.44 8.40
CA ILE A 207 9.59 2.74 7.13
C ILE A 207 11.13 2.59 7.18
N GLY A 208 11.76 3.14 8.22
CA GLY A 208 13.19 3.00 8.44
C GLY A 208 13.60 1.54 8.65
N SER A 209 12.72 0.72 9.24
CA SER A 209 12.93 -0.72 9.43
C SER A 209 12.96 -1.48 8.10
N PHE A 210 12.16 -1.06 7.11
CA PHE A 210 12.21 -1.65 5.77
C PHE A 210 13.51 -1.28 5.05
N PHE A 211 13.89 0.00 5.02
CA PHE A 211 15.14 0.45 4.37
C PHE A 211 16.41 -0.11 5.01
N MET A 212 16.40 -0.32 6.32
CA MET A 212 17.52 -0.88 7.07
C MET A 212 17.54 -2.41 7.10
N SER A 213 16.55 -3.07 6.48
CA SER A 213 16.49 -4.52 6.44
C SER A 213 17.55 -5.12 5.51
N THR A 214 18.06 -6.30 5.87
CA THR A 214 18.91 -7.10 4.97
C THR A 214 18.19 -7.40 3.66
N GLU A 215 16.88 -7.58 3.71
CA GLU A 215 16.06 -7.87 2.54
C GLU A 215 16.06 -6.71 1.53
N TYR A 216 15.86 -5.48 1.99
CA TYR A 216 15.96 -4.30 1.14
C TYR A 216 17.38 -4.13 0.60
N HIS A 217 18.41 -4.32 1.44
CA HIS A 217 19.81 -4.32 1.02
C HIS A 217 20.10 -5.29 -0.13
N ASP A 218 19.66 -6.55 0.01
CA ASP A 218 19.96 -7.63 -0.91
C ASP A 218 19.21 -7.51 -2.26
N ARG A 219 18.21 -6.61 -2.38
CA ARG A 219 17.64 -6.21 -3.68
C ARG A 219 18.64 -5.48 -4.57
N PHE A 220 19.60 -4.76 -3.97
CA PHE A 220 20.46 -3.80 -4.68
C PHE A 220 21.95 -4.14 -4.61
N LEU A 221 22.38 -4.80 -3.54
CA LEU A 221 23.77 -5.16 -3.30
C LEU A 221 23.92 -6.67 -3.02
N PRO A 222 25.11 -7.27 -3.24
CA PRO A 222 25.35 -8.67 -2.94
C PRO A 222 25.06 -9.01 -1.47
N PRO A 223 24.55 -10.21 -1.19
CA PRO A 223 24.33 -10.67 0.18
C PRO A 223 25.62 -10.56 0.99
N THR A 224 25.56 -9.97 2.16
CA THR A 224 26.72 -9.96 3.07
C THR A 224 26.81 -11.34 3.76
N GLU A 225 27.94 -12.04 3.65
CA GLU A 225 28.15 -13.40 4.22
C GLU A 225 28.01 -13.50 5.76
N SER A 226 27.66 -12.41 6.47
CA SER A 226 27.64 -12.34 7.95
C SER A 226 26.27 -12.21 8.61
N ALA A 227 25.15 -12.30 7.88
CA ALA A 227 23.82 -12.16 8.49
C ALA A 227 22.88 -13.30 8.09
N ALA A 228 23.23 -14.54 8.48
CA ALA A 228 22.26 -15.62 8.61
C ALA A 228 21.35 -15.40 9.84
N LEU A 229 20.69 -14.24 9.89
CA LEU A 229 19.51 -13.99 10.71
C LEU A 229 18.40 -13.69 9.72
N GLU A 230 17.59 -14.70 9.43
CA GLU A 230 16.32 -14.59 8.72
C GLU A 230 15.39 -13.68 9.53
N LEU A 231 15.53 -12.37 9.37
CA LEU A 231 14.54 -11.40 9.82
C LEU A 231 13.83 -10.86 8.58
N THR A 232 12.80 -11.61 8.16
CA THR A 232 11.84 -11.19 7.15
C THR A 232 11.06 -9.98 7.68
N GLY A 233 11.46 -8.78 7.28
CA GLY A 233 10.72 -7.55 7.58
C GLY A 233 10.58 -7.17 9.07
N LEU A 234 11.54 -7.49 9.93
CA LEU A 234 11.58 -7.03 11.33
C LEU A 234 12.74 -6.06 11.55
N ALA A 235 12.51 -4.99 12.33
CA ALA A 235 13.59 -4.11 12.79
C ALA A 235 14.56 -4.89 13.69
N PRO A 236 15.88 -4.62 13.66
CA PRO A 236 16.80 -5.17 14.64
C PRO A 236 16.40 -4.67 16.03
N ASN A 237 16.23 -5.59 17.00
CA ASN A 237 15.93 -5.30 18.40
C ASN A 237 16.71 -4.07 18.91
N LEU A 238 16.01 -2.97 19.19
CA LEU A 238 16.58 -1.77 19.81
C LEU A 238 16.81 -1.90 21.32
N ASP A 239 16.86 -3.12 21.86
CA ASP A 239 17.17 -3.39 23.27
C ASP A 239 18.66 -3.22 23.64
N GLY A 240 19.48 -2.63 22.76
CA GLY A 240 20.93 -2.54 22.92
C GLY A 240 21.53 -1.20 23.34
N LEU A 241 20.79 -0.08 23.34
CA LEU A 241 21.37 1.25 23.61
C LEU A 241 20.87 1.89 24.92
N SER A 242 20.74 1.08 25.96
CA SER A 242 20.75 1.55 27.35
C SER A 242 21.98 1.04 28.07
N GLY A 243 23.12 1.71 27.86
CA GLY A 243 24.31 1.54 28.69
C GLY A 243 25.62 1.55 27.92
N LEU A 244 26.18 2.75 27.71
CA LEU A 244 27.52 3.17 28.16
C LEU A 244 27.78 4.61 27.72
#